data_AF-A0A956F6P3-F1
#
_entry.id   AF-A0A956F6P3-F1
#
_cell.length_a   1.000
_cell.length_b   1.000
_cell.length_c   1.000
_cell.angle_alpha   90.00
_cell.angle_beta   90.00
_cell.angle_gamma   90.00
#
_symmetry.space_group_name_H-M   'P 1'
#
loop_
_entity.id
_entity.type
_entity.pdbx_description
1 polymer ?
#
loop_
_entity_poly.entity_id
_entity_poly.type
_entity_poly.pdbx_seq_one_letter_code
_entity_poly.pdbx_strand_id
1 'polypeptide(L)'
;MGVRAVALACLLVGTGFASSSLAQGTAKKDAKADSGEVKRDPDGVKGISPFWEAVNRGNSAYIARDFDGAIAAFREAITKEPQNALGHYRMAEAQRGKGDLPAAEASLADALRYSGNDPRLRAKVQFLIADTKERAKAYDDAIAKWTDYEGAAAKPESKAYAETGPERKKRIETWKQLVKDYSAVKTRIAKRLAEETK
;
A
#
# COMPACT_ATOMS: atom_id res chain seq x y z
N MET A 1 47.51 33.31 49.98
CA MET A 1 46.46 33.09 51.01
C MET A 1 45.33 32.32 50.35
N GLY A 2 44.98 31.07 50.64
CA GLY A 2 45.57 30.03 51.47
C GLY A 2 45.20 28.67 50.85
N VAL A 3 46.14 27.73 50.91
CA VAL A 3 45.95 26.30 50.58
C VAL A 3 45.59 25.58 51.88
N ARG A 4 44.69 24.58 51.81
CA ARG A 4 44.66 23.34 52.62
C ARG A 4 43.46 22.50 52.14
N ALA A 5 43.63 21.57 51.19
CA ALA A 5 44.17 20.22 51.35
C ALA A 5 43.35 19.34 52.30
N VAL A 6 42.60 18.37 51.76
CA VAL A 6 42.41 17.06 52.37
C VAL A 6 42.42 16.02 51.25
N ALA A 7 43.34 15.08 51.38
CA ALA A 7 43.50 13.88 50.57
C ALA A 7 42.47 12.82 50.97
N LEU A 8 42.10 11.92 50.05
CA LEU A 8 42.18 10.49 50.35
C LEU A 8 42.19 9.65 49.08
N ALA A 9 43.21 8.80 49.00
CA ALA A 9 43.41 7.79 47.99
C ALA A 9 42.59 6.53 48.29
N CYS A 10 42.19 5.81 47.24
CA CYS A 10 42.05 4.35 47.24
C CYS A 10 42.17 3.81 45.79
N LEU A 11 43.37 3.29 45.45
CA LEU A 11 43.65 1.88 45.10
C LEU A 11 42.40 1.04 44.71
N LEU A 12 42.32 0.21 43.66
CA LEU A 12 43.28 -0.61 42.89
C LEU A 12 42.55 -1.19 41.64
N VAL A 13 43.31 -1.45 40.57
CA VAL A 13 43.30 -2.66 39.70
C VAL A 13 41.94 -3.08 39.12
N GLY A 14 41.69 -3.03 37.80
CA GLY A 14 42.53 -3.52 36.71
C GLY A 14 42.08 -4.93 36.30
N THR A 15 41.18 -5.05 35.32
CA THR A 15 40.99 -6.26 34.50
C THR A 15 40.58 -5.86 33.08
N GLY A 16 41.12 -6.59 32.11
CA GLY A 16 41.32 -6.17 30.74
C GLY A 16 40.07 -6.01 29.89
N PHE A 17 40.10 -4.97 29.05
CA PHE A 17 39.31 -4.89 27.84
C PHE A 17 39.84 -5.93 26.83
N ALA A 18 39.05 -6.97 26.56
CA ALA A 18 39.28 -7.82 25.41
C ALA A 18 38.79 -7.08 24.15
N SER A 19 39.76 -6.60 23.36
CA SER A 19 39.53 -6.22 21.98
C SER A 19 39.40 -7.50 21.14
N SER A 20 38.28 -7.67 20.45
CA SER A 20 38.18 -8.60 19.33
C SER A 20 37.58 -7.89 18.12
N SER A 21 38.31 -8.06 17.02
CA SER A 21 38.24 -7.36 15.75
C SER A 21 37.14 -7.88 14.82
N LEU A 22 36.57 -6.95 14.05
CA LEU A 22 36.14 -7.07 12.65
C LEU A 22 35.80 -8.48 12.10
N ALA A 23 34.50 -8.71 11.91
CA ALA A 23 34.01 -9.41 10.72
C ALA A 23 32.75 -8.68 10.22
N GLN A 24 32.94 -7.82 9.22
CA GLN A 24 31.84 -7.26 8.44
C GLN A 24 31.22 -8.39 7.61
N GLY A 25 30.10 -8.93 8.09
CA GLY A 25 29.19 -9.74 7.30
C GLY A 25 27.89 -8.98 7.15
N THR A 26 27.75 -8.16 6.13
CA THR A 26 26.46 -7.59 5.74
C THR A 26 25.59 -8.72 5.18
N ALA A 27 24.89 -9.44 6.07
CA ALA A 27 23.82 -10.32 5.66
C ALA A 27 22.71 -9.45 5.07
N LYS A 28 22.63 -9.42 3.73
CA LYS A 28 21.41 -8.99 3.02
C LYS A 28 20.25 -9.74 3.68
N LYS A 29 19.31 -9.02 4.27
CA LYS A 29 18.00 -9.55 4.59
C LYS A 29 17.40 -9.97 3.25
N ASP A 30 17.46 -11.25 2.95
CA ASP A 30 16.69 -11.84 1.87
C ASP A 30 15.23 -11.50 2.17
N ALA A 31 14.68 -10.57 1.40
CA ALA A 31 13.26 -10.36 1.33
C ALA A 31 12.68 -11.66 0.78
N LYS A 32 12.30 -12.57 1.69
CA LYS A 32 11.43 -13.70 1.35
C LYS A 32 10.16 -13.08 0.78
N ALA A 33 10.09 -13.05 -0.55
CA ALA A 33 8.83 -13.01 -1.26
C ALA A 33 7.95 -14.08 -0.62
N ASP A 34 6.74 -13.68 -0.23
CA ASP A 34 5.67 -14.55 0.18
C ASP A 34 5.71 -15.79 -0.71
N SER A 35 6.14 -16.92 -0.16
CA SER A 35 6.11 -18.21 -0.86
C SER A 35 4.64 -18.62 -0.88
N GLY A 36 3.86 -17.88 -1.66
CA GLY A 36 2.50 -18.21 -2.03
C GLY A 36 2.58 -19.59 -2.63
N GLU A 37 2.09 -20.54 -1.87
CA GLU A 37 1.93 -21.93 -2.23
C GLU A 37 1.52 -22.01 -3.70
N VAL A 38 2.34 -22.67 -4.53
CA VAL A 38 2.02 -22.90 -5.94
C VAL A 38 0.75 -23.74 -5.96
N LYS A 39 -0.41 -23.09 -6.06
CA LYS A 39 -1.69 -23.75 -6.24
C LYS A 39 -1.64 -24.44 -7.59
N ARG A 40 -1.37 -25.75 -7.55
CA ARG A 40 -1.34 -26.61 -8.72
C ARG A 40 -2.73 -26.69 -9.32
N ASP A 41 -2.74 -26.79 -10.63
CA ASP A 41 -3.92 -26.94 -11.46
C ASP A 41 -4.79 -28.14 -10.98
N PRO A 42 -6.10 -27.97 -10.74
CA PRO A 42 -6.99 -29.07 -10.37
C PRO A 42 -7.12 -30.15 -11.47
N ASP A 43 -6.75 -29.87 -12.72
CA ASP A 43 -6.92 -30.77 -13.86
C ASP A 43 -5.74 -31.74 -14.09
N GLY A 44 -4.81 -31.84 -13.13
CA GLY A 44 -3.73 -32.82 -13.18
C GLY A 44 -2.63 -32.52 -14.20
N VAL A 45 -2.61 -31.31 -14.77
CA VAL A 45 -1.52 -30.83 -15.63
C VAL A 45 -0.27 -30.65 -14.77
N LYS A 46 0.81 -31.40 -15.09
CA LYS A 46 2.12 -31.19 -14.47
C LYS A 46 2.69 -29.86 -14.98
N GLY A 47 2.53 -28.78 -14.20
CA GLY A 47 3.03 -27.45 -14.54
C GLY A 47 2.37 -26.34 -13.72
N ILE A 48 2.79 -25.09 -13.93
CA ILE A 48 2.04 -23.92 -13.47
C ILE A 48 0.81 -23.78 -14.38
N SER A 49 -0.40 -23.56 -13.85
CA SER A 49 -1.58 -23.43 -14.71
C SER A 49 -1.45 -22.22 -15.66
N PRO A 50 -2.10 -22.22 -16.84
CA PRO A 50 -2.04 -21.09 -17.77
C PRO A 50 -2.45 -19.75 -17.14
N PHE A 51 -3.37 -19.79 -16.16
CA PHE A 51 -3.73 -18.64 -15.35
C PHE A 51 -2.52 -18.10 -14.57
N TRP A 52 -1.85 -18.96 -13.81
CA TRP A 52 -0.72 -18.57 -12.97
C TRP A 52 0.50 -18.17 -13.80
N GLU A 53 0.71 -18.75 -14.98
CA GLU A 53 1.73 -18.30 -15.93
C GLU A 53 1.48 -16.84 -16.35
N ALA A 54 0.25 -16.51 -16.75
CA ALA A 54 -0.14 -15.16 -17.12
C ALA A 54 -0.05 -14.18 -15.94
N VAL A 55 -0.46 -14.60 -14.73
CA VAL A 55 -0.27 -13.81 -13.50
C VAL A 55 1.20 -13.54 -13.21
N ASN A 56 2.07 -14.54 -13.37
CA ASN A 56 3.50 -14.38 -13.14
C ASN A 56 4.13 -13.39 -14.13
N ARG A 57 3.80 -13.51 -15.43
CA ARG A 57 4.22 -12.51 -16.43
C ARG A 57 3.73 -11.11 -16.07
N GLY A 58 2.46 -10.98 -15.69
CA GLY A 58 1.88 -9.70 -15.29
C GLY A 58 2.56 -9.09 -14.07
N ASN A 59 2.90 -9.91 -13.06
CA ASN A 59 3.64 -9.46 -11.89
C ASN A 59 5.06 -8.98 -12.26
N SER A 60 5.76 -9.71 -13.14
CA SER A 60 7.08 -9.30 -13.63
C SER A 60 7.02 -7.96 -14.37
N ALA A 61 6.06 -7.78 -15.26
CA ALA A 61 5.84 -6.51 -15.97
C ALA A 61 5.46 -5.37 -15.00
N TYR A 62 4.60 -5.65 -14.01
CA TYR A 62 4.22 -4.68 -12.99
C TYR A 62 5.41 -4.20 -12.15
N ILE A 63 6.29 -5.11 -11.72
CA ILE A 63 7.53 -4.77 -11.00
C ILE A 63 8.45 -3.91 -11.87
N ALA A 64 8.53 -4.20 -13.16
CA ALA A 64 9.26 -3.40 -14.14
C ALA A 64 8.59 -2.03 -14.45
N ARG A 65 7.42 -1.75 -13.86
CA ARG A 65 6.55 -0.60 -14.16
C ARG A 65 6.08 -0.54 -15.62
N ASP A 66 6.17 -1.66 -16.34
CA ASP A 66 5.48 -1.85 -17.61
C ASP A 66 4.01 -2.16 -17.32
N PHE A 67 3.25 -1.11 -17.06
CA PHE A 67 1.84 -1.27 -16.68
C PHE A 67 0.99 -1.77 -17.85
N ASP A 68 1.34 -1.43 -19.09
CA ASP A 68 0.61 -1.92 -20.27
C ASP A 68 0.83 -3.43 -20.48
N GLY A 69 2.08 -3.89 -20.39
CA GLY A 69 2.40 -5.32 -20.39
C GLY A 69 1.76 -6.07 -19.23
N ALA A 70 1.73 -5.48 -18.04
CA ALA A 70 1.06 -6.06 -16.88
C ALA A 70 -0.44 -6.22 -17.09
N ILE A 71 -1.12 -5.16 -17.57
CA ILE A 71 -2.56 -5.19 -17.88
C ILE A 71 -2.88 -6.25 -18.93
N ALA A 72 -2.07 -6.34 -19.99
CA ALA A 72 -2.26 -7.36 -21.04
C ALA A 72 -2.16 -8.78 -20.46
N ALA A 73 -1.12 -9.07 -19.68
CA ALA A 73 -0.93 -10.38 -19.07
C ALA A 73 -2.02 -10.72 -18.03
N PHE A 74 -2.47 -9.76 -17.22
CA PHE A 74 -3.57 -10.01 -16.28
C PHE A 74 -4.91 -10.21 -17.00
N ARG A 75 -5.13 -9.56 -18.15
CA ARG A 75 -6.31 -9.82 -19.00
C ARG A 75 -6.30 -11.24 -19.58
N GLU A 76 -5.13 -11.75 -19.97
CA GLU A 76 -4.98 -13.14 -20.37
C GLU A 76 -5.33 -14.09 -19.21
N ALA A 77 -4.85 -13.81 -17.99
CA ALA A 77 -5.21 -14.58 -16.80
C ALA A 77 -6.73 -14.57 -16.56
N ILE A 78 -7.38 -13.41 -16.64
CA ILE A 78 -8.85 -13.29 -16.52
C ILE A 78 -9.57 -14.10 -17.61
N THR A 79 -9.01 -14.19 -18.83
CA THR A 79 -9.61 -15.01 -19.89
C THR A 79 -9.56 -16.50 -19.56
N LYS A 80 -8.55 -16.96 -18.81
CA LYS A 80 -8.42 -18.35 -18.36
C LYS A 80 -9.34 -18.67 -17.19
N GLU A 81 -9.42 -17.76 -16.21
CA GLU A 81 -10.28 -17.90 -15.04
C GLU A 81 -11.09 -16.61 -14.78
N PRO A 82 -12.23 -16.42 -15.47
CA PRO A 82 -12.98 -15.14 -15.44
C PRO A 82 -13.54 -14.76 -14.07
N GLN A 83 -13.79 -15.77 -13.22
CA GLN A 83 -14.34 -15.61 -11.87
C GLN A 83 -13.26 -15.66 -10.79
N ASN A 84 -11.98 -15.72 -11.14
CA ASN A 84 -10.91 -15.66 -10.16
C ASN A 84 -10.60 -14.19 -9.83
N ALA A 85 -10.94 -13.79 -8.61
CA ALA A 85 -10.76 -12.42 -8.12
C ALA A 85 -9.31 -11.92 -8.21
N LEU A 86 -8.31 -12.81 -8.16
CA LEU A 86 -6.91 -12.42 -8.18
C LEU A 86 -6.54 -11.74 -9.51
N GLY A 87 -7.01 -12.23 -10.65
CA GLY A 87 -6.73 -11.64 -11.95
C GLY A 87 -7.23 -10.19 -12.05
N HIS A 88 -8.48 -9.97 -11.65
CA HIS A 88 -9.11 -8.65 -11.59
C HIS A 88 -8.40 -7.71 -10.61
N TYR A 89 -8.06 -8.21 -9.41
CA TYR A 89 -7.32 -7.45 -8.41
C TYR A 89 -5.95 -6.98 -8.92
N ARG A 90 -5.19 -7.87 -9.56
CA ARG A 90 -3.87 -7.56 -10.11
C ARG A 90 -3.94 -6.59 -11.30
N MET A 91 -4.92 -6.78 -12.19
CA MET A 91 -5.17 -5.86 -13.29
C MET A 91 -5.49 -4.44 -12.77
N ALA A 92 -6.30 -4.34 -11.71
CA ALA A 92 -6.58 -3.07 -11.06
C ALA A 92 -5.33 -2.40 -10.48
N GLU A 93 -4.44 -3.13 -9.82
CA GLU A 93 -3.17 -2.58 -9.33
C GLU A 93 -2.35 -1.96 -10.48
N ALA A 94 -2.26 -2.66 -11.61
CA ALA A 94 -1.55 -2.18 -12.80
C ALA A 94 -2.21 -0.93 -13.41
N GLN A 95 -3.54 -0.90 -13.53
CA GLN A 95 -4.29 0.28 -14.01
C GLN A 95 -4.08 1.50 -13.09
N ARG A 96 -4.06 1.30 -11.77
CA ARG A 96 -3.74 2.36 -10.80
C ARG A 96 -2.30 2.84 -10.93
N GLY A 97 -1.36 1.94 -11.20
CA GLY A 97 0.03 2.27 -11.49
C GLY A 97 0.18 3.13 -12.76
N LYS A 98 -0.61 2.82 -13.79
CA LYS A 98 -0.73 3.60 -15.04
C LYS A 98 -1.42 4.96 -14.83
N GLY A 99 -2.25 5.08 -13.79
CA GLY A 99 -3.06 6.28 -13.52
C GLY A 99 -4.46 6.23 -14.13
N ASP A 100 -4.86 5.10 -14.72
CA ASP A 100 -6.22 4.88 -15.23
C ASP A 100 -7.15 4.46 -14.09
N LEU A 101 -7.53 5.45 -13.27
CA LEU A 101 -8.38 5.23 -12.10
C LEU A 101 -9.79 4.70 -12.47
N PRO A 102 -10.46 5.20 -13.54
CA PRO A 102 -11.77 4.65 -13.93
C PRO A 102 -11.70 3.17 -14.30
N ALA A 103 -10.69 2.75 -15.09
CA ALA A 103 -10.53 1.34 -15.42
C ALA A 103 -10.20 0.48 -14.19
N ALA A 104 -9.37 1.01 -13.27
CA ALA A 104 -9.07 0.35 -12.02
C ALA A 104 -10.31 0.13 -11.14
N GLU A 105 -11.20 1.13 -11.04
CA GLU A 105 -12.44 1.00 -10.28
C GLU A 105 -13.33 -0.14 -10.81
N ALA A 106 -13.44 -0.28 -12.13
CA ALA A 106 -14.20 -1.37 -12.75
C ALA A 106 -13.58 -2.74 -12.40
N SER A 107 -12.25 -2.89 -12.56
CA SER A 107 -11.57 -4.13 -12.22
C SER A 107 -11.60 -4.45 -10.71
N LEU A 108 -11.58 -3.44 -9.83
CA LEU A 108 -11.75 -3.65 -8.39
C LEU A 108 -13.18 -4.07 -8.03
N ALA A 109 -14.20 -3.56 -8.73
CA ALA A 109 -15.58 -3.99 -8.54
C ALA A 109 -15.75 -5.47 -8.90
N ASP A 110 -15.13 -5.92 -9.99
CA ASP A 110 -15.08 -7.34 -10.37
C ASP A 110 -14.29 -8.18 -9.36
N ALA A 111 -13.12 -7.71 -8.91
CA ALA A 111 -12.36 -8.39 -7.86
C ALA A 111 -13.18 -8.55 -6.57
N LEU A 112 -13.92 -7.52 -6.17
CA LEU A 112 -14.79 -7.56 -4.99
C LEU A 112 -15.94 -8.55 -5.18
N ARG A 113 -16.57 -8.55 -6.36
CA ARG A 113 -17.65 -9.49 -6.73
C ARG A 113 -17.20 -10.94 -6.65
N TYR A 114 -15.98 -11.24 -7.10
CA TYR A 114 -15.43 -12.58 -7.12
C TYR A 114 -14.65 -12.97 -5.86
N SER A 115 -14.45 -12.05 -4.91
CA SER A 115 -13.67 -12.31 -3.69
C SER A 115 -14.27 -13.38 -2.75
N GLY A 116 -15.50 -13.84 -3.03
CA GLY A 116 -16.16 -14.89 -2.26
C GLY A 116 -16.25 -14.52 -0.79
N ASN A 117 -15.87 -15.45 0.09
CA ASN A 117 -15.75 -15.23 1.53
C ASN A 117 -14.31 -15.05 2.02
N ASP A 118 -13.34 -14.78 1.14
CA ASP A 118 -11.96 -14.51 1.56
C ASP A 118 -11.87 -13.13 2.26
N PRO A 119 -11.70 -13.08 3.59
CA PRO A 119 -11.68 -11.82 4.33
C PRO A 119 -10.40 -11.02 4.05
N ARG A 120 -9.29 -11.67 3.71
CA ARG A 120 -8.01 -11.00 3.42
C ARG A 120 -8.09 -10.30 2.07
N LEU A 121 -8.56 -11.01 1.05
CA LEU A 121 -8.69 -10.44 -0.29
C LEU A 121 -9.74 -9.33 -0.30
N ARG A 122 -10.90 -9.54 0.35
CA ARG A 122 -11.93 -8.50 0.43
C ARG A 122 -11.41 -7.21 1.09
N ALA A 123 -10.67 -7.32 2.20
CA ALA A 123 -10.11 -6.12 2.85
C ALA A 123 -9.06 -5.42 1.97
N LYS A 124 -8.19 -6.17 1.27
CA LYS A 124 -7.24 -5.59 0.30
C LYS A 124 -7.95 -4.86 -0.83
N VAL A 125 -8.97 -5.47 -1.43
CA VAL A 125 -9.74 -4.87 -2.53
C VAL A 125 -10.47 -3.60 -2.05
N GLN A 126 -11.13 -3.64 -0.89
CA GLN A 126 -11.81 -2.46 -0.35
C GLN A 126 -10.85 -1.31 -0.01
N PHE A 127 -9.67 -1.62 0.54
CA PHE A 127 -8.62 -0.61 0.72
C PHE A 127 -8.28 0.05 -0.62
N LEU A 128 -8.07 -0.74 -1.68
CA LEU A 128 -7.72 -0.22 -2.99
C LEU A 128 -8.85 0.62 -3.60
N ILE A 129 -10.11 0.23 -3.41
CA ILE A 129 -11.27 1.01 -3.87
C ILE A 129 -11.27 2.39 -3.19
N ALA A 130 -11.09 2.43 -1.87
CA ALA A 130 -11.07 3.67 -1.12
C ALA A 130 -9.89 4.57 -1.50
N ASP A 131 -8.67 4.03 -1.60
CA ASP A 131 -7.49 4.79 -2.03
C ASP A 131 -7.61 5.26 -3.49
N THR A 132 -8.31 4.51 -4.37
CA THR A 132 -8.56 4.93 -5.75
C THR A 132 -9.49 6.15 -5.80
N LYS A 133 -10.56 6.17 -5.00
CA LYS A 133 -11.45 7.33 -4.87
C LYS A 133 -10.72 8.56 -4.34
N GLU A 134 -9.84 8.38 -3.36
CA GLU A 134 -9.00 9.48 -2.87
C GLU A 134 -8.05 10.04 -3.93
N ARG A 135 -7.39 9.18 -4.71
CA ARG A 135 -6.52 9.61 -5.82
C ARG A 135 -7.31 10.36 -6.91
N ALA A 136 -8.55 9.95 -7.14
CA ALA A 136 -9.50 10.64 -8.02
C ALA A 136 -10.05 11.94 -7.42
N LYS A 137 -9.69 12.29 -6.17
CA LYS A 137 -10.20 13.44 -5.42
C LYS A 137 -11.72 13.41 -5.21
N ALA A 138 -12.34 12.24 -5.34
CA ALA A 138 -13.73 11.99 -5.04
C ALA A 138 -13.86 11.75 -3.52
N TYR A 139 -13.66 12.81 -2.73
CA TYR A 139 -13.45 12.70 -1.28
C TYR A 139 -14.66 12.17 -0.51
N ASP A 140 -15.87 12.54 -0.90
CA ASP A 140 -17.08 12.04 -0.24
C ASP A 140 -17.29 10.54 -0.53
N ASP A 141 -17.11 10.13 -1.79
CA ASP A 141 -17.09 8.71 -2.16
C ASP A 141 -15.99 7.96 -1.42
N ALA A 142 -14.79 8.55 -1.32
CA ALA A 142 -13.67 7.93 -0.62
C ALA A 142 -13.99 7.66 0.85
N ILE A 143 -14.64 8.60 1.55
CA ILE A 143 -15.08 8.42 2.94
C ILE A 143 -16.06 7.24 3.07
N ALA A 144 -17.02 7.13 2.14
CA ALA A 144 -17.91 5.99 2.10
C ALA A 144 -17.13 4.67 1.90
N LYS A 145 -16.15 4.66 0.99
CA LYS A 145 -15.32 3.47 0.71
C LYS A 145 -14.34 3.12 1.84
N TRP A 146 -13.86 4.08 2.62
CA TRP A 146 -13.12 3.78 3.84
C TRP A 146 -13.99 3.14 4.92
N THR A 147 -15.27 3.49 4.96
CA THR A 147 -16.24 2.83 5.84
C THR A 147 -16.52 1.39 5.40
N ASP A 148 -16.61 1.15 4.08
CA ASP A 148 -16.67 -0.22 3.54
C ASP A 148 -15.43 -1.05 3.98
N TYR A 149 -14.23 -0.47 3.88
CA TYR A 149 -12.97 -1.10 4.32
C TYR A 149 -12.96 -1.42 5.82
N GLU A 150 -13.42 -0.51 6.68
CA GLU A 150 -13.52 -0.75 8.13
C GLU A 150 -14.34 -2.01 8.43
N GLY A 151 -15.45 -2.19 7.71
CA GLY A 151 -16.28 -3.39 7.84
C GLY A 151 -15.56 -4.69 7.51
N ALA A 152 -14.70 -4.73 6.48
CA ALA A 152 -13.90 -5.93 6.23
C ALA A 152 -12.69 -6.06 7.14
N ALA A 153 -12.07 -4.95 7.54
CA ALA A 153 -10.90 -4.94 8.41
C ALA A 153 -11.24 -5.33 9.86
N ALA A 154 -12.49 -5.16 10.28
CA ALA A 154 -12.98 -5.60 11.58
C ALA A 154 -12.90 -7.12 11.79
N LYS A 155 -12.80 -7.91 10.71
CA LYS A 155 -12.63 -9.37 10.79
C LYS A 155 -11.18 -9.71 11.13
N PRO A 156 -10.88 -10.46 12.22
CA PRO A 156 -9.51 -10.84 12.56
C PRO A 156 -8.77 -11.59 11.45
N GLU A 157 -9.48 -12.39 10.66
CA GLU A 157 -8.92 -13.21 9.57
C GLU A 157 -8.43 -12.36 8.40
N SER A 158 -8.94 -11.13 8.26
CA SER A 158 -8.57 -10.19 7.20
C SER A 158 -7.10 -9.80 7.27
N LYS A 159 -6.51 -9.83 8.48
CA LYS A 159 -5.16 -9.31 8.78
C LYS A 159 -4.96 -7.85 8.30
N ALA A 160 -6.05 -7.12 8.11
CA ALA A 160 -6.02 -5.73 7.66
C ALA A 160 -5.79 -4.79 8.84
N TYR A 161 -5.33 -3.58 8.55
CA TYR A 161 -5.05 -2.56 9.56
C TYR A 161 -6.33 -1.77 9.84
N ALA A 162 -7.04 -2.12 10.91
CA ALA A 162 -8.33 -1.53 11.27
C ALA A 162 -8.28 0.01 11.37
N GLU A 163 -7.21 0.55 11.94
CA GLU A 163 -7.04 2.01 12.14
C GLU A 163 -6.87 2.82 10.84
N THR A 164 -6.60 2.16 9.71
CA THR A 164 -6.42 2.88 8.44
C THR A 164 -7.67 3.68 8.06
N GLY A 165 -8.86 3.08 8.11
CA GLY A 165 -10.11 3.73 7.69
C GLY A 165 -10.40 5.02 8.46
N PRO A 166 -10.40 5.00 9.80
CA PRO A 166 -10.66 6.19 10.61
C PRO A 166 -9.62 7.29 10.37
N GLU A 167 -8.34 6.92 10.28
CA GLU A 167 -7.27 7.88 10.00
C GLU A 167 -7.40 8.54 8.62
N ARG A 168 -7.73 7.77 7.57
CA ARG A 168 -7.94 8.31 6.23
C ARG A 168 -9.12 9.28 6.20
N LYS A 169 -10.27 8.90 6.76
CA LYS A 169 -11.45 9.78 6.86
C LYS A 169 -11.11 11.08 7.59
N LYS A 170 -10.42 11.01 8.72
CA LYS A 170 -9.98 12.20 9.47
C LYS A 170 -9.10 13.12 8.62
N ARG A 171 -8.16 12.57 7.85
CA ARG A 171 -7.29 13.36 6.96
C ARG A 171 -8.09 14.02 5.83
N ILE A 172 -9.01 13.30 5.21
CA ILE A 172 -9.88 13.84 4.15
C ILE A 172 -10.71 15.01 4.71
N GLU A 173 -11.36 14.84 5.86
CA GLU A 173 -12.16 15.90 6.47
C GLU A 173 -11.31 17.11 6.88
N THR A 174 -10.11 16.88 7.42
CA THR A 174 -9.16 17.96 7.70
C THR A 174 -8.80 18.72 6.43
N TRP A 175 -8.56 18.02 5.32
CA TRP A 175 -8.28 18.65 4.03
C TRP A 175 -9.48 19.44 3.50
N LYS A 176 -10.70 18.90 3.61
CA LYS A 176 -11.94 19.58 3.20
C LYS A 176 -12.12 20.88 3.98
N GLN A 177 -11.92 20.83 5.30
CA GLN A 177 -12.00 22.00 6.17
C GLN A 177 -10.91 23.03 5.81
N LEU A 178 -9.67 22.59 5.59
CA LEU A 178 -8.58 23.46 5.15
C LEU A 178 -8.92 24.18 3.84
N VAL A 179 -9.44 23.47 2.84
CA VAL A 179 -9.83 24.08 1.57
C VAL A 179 -10.93 25.12 1.75
N LYS A 180 -11.91 24.84 2.61
CA LYS A 180 -12.98 25.78 2.96
C LYS A 180 -12.40 27.04 3.61
N ASP A 181 -11.56 26.91 4.63
CA ASP A 181 -11.00 28.03 5.38
C ASP A 181 -10.09 28.91 4.50
N TYR A 182 -9.35 28.30 3.58
CA TYR A 182 -8.47 29.02 2.67
C TYR A 182 -9.18 29.61 1.44
N SER A 183 -10.45 29.28 1.19
CA SER A 183 -11.19 29.75 0.00
C SER A 183 -11.33 31.27 -0.02
N ALA A 184 -11.70 31.89 1.11
CA ALA A 184 -11.84 33.34 1.22
C ALA A 184 -10.51 34.08 1.01
N VAL A 185 -9.41 33.53 1.51
CA VAL A 185 -8.06 34.08 1.33
C VAL A 185 -7.65 34.02 -0.14
N LYS A 186 -7.89 32.89 -0.83
CA LYS A 186 -7.63 32.74 -2.26
C LYS A 186 -8.42 33.75 -3.09
N THR A 187 -9.71 33.93 -2.78
CA THR A 187 -10.56 34.92 -3.45
C THR A 187 -10.01 36.35 -3.29
N ARG A 188 -9.57 36.73 -2.07
CA ARG A 188 -8.98 38.05 -1.83
C ARG A 188 -7.67 38.25 -2.58
N ILE A 189 -6.80 37.23 -2.64
CA ILE A 189 -5.54 37.30 -3.38
C ILE A 189 -5.82 37.45 -4.87
N ALA A 190 -6.71 36.63 -5.43
CA ALA A 190 -7.08 36.71 -6.85
C ALA A 190 -7.65 38.08 -7.23
N LYS A 191 -8.49 38.67 -6.36
CA LYS A 191 -9.02 40.02 -6.56
C LYS A 191 -7.91 41.06 -6.64
N ARG A 192 -6.95 41.06 -5.70
CA ARG A 192 -5.85 42.03 -5.68
C ARG A 192 -4.93 41.90 -6.90
N LEU A 193 -4.59 40.69 -7.30
CA LEU A 193 -3.79 40.45 -8.51
C LEU A 193 -4.48 40.96 -9.79
N ALA A 194 -5.81 40.86 -9.87
CA ALA A 194 -6.59 41.40 -10.99
C ALA A 194 -6.67 42.93 -11.00
N GLU A 195 -6.58 43.56 -9.83
CA GLU A 195 -6.51 45.02 -9.69
C GLU A 195 -5.12 45.55 -10.08
N GLU A 196 -4.05 44.82 -9.77
CA GLU A 196 -2.66 45.20 -10.09
C GLU A 196 -2.26 45.04 -11.57
N THR A 197 -3.02 44.25 -12.34
CA THR A 197 -2.75 43.95 -13.76
C THR A 197 -3.55 44.81 -14.75
N LYS A 198 -4.32 45.78 -14.25
CA LYS A 198 -5.04 46.79 -15.04
C LYS A 198 -4.27 48.10 -15.07
#